data_AF-A0A815G0W1-F1
#
_entry.id   AF-A0A815G0W1-F1
#
_cell.length_a   1.000
_cell.length_b   1.000
_cell.length_c   1.000
_cell.angle_alpha   90.00
_cell.angle_beta   90.00
_cell.angle_gamma   90.00
#
_symmetry.space_group_name_H-M   'P 1'
#
loop_
_entity.id
_entity.type
_entity.pdbx_description
1 polymer ?
#
loop_
_entity_poly.entity_id
_entity_poly.type
_entity_poly.pdbx_seq_one_letter_code
_entity_poly.pdbx_strand_id
1 'polypeptide(L)'
;MAENNDNIIRSPMELNGLSKYFSLIRHRVVEYAIWTFCELGIADLMNNHKMPITALELSQLHDNNWNAEYLYRLLRVIADSGIITQTNTDEKHLSQPEQTIRFEL
;
A
#
# COMPACT_ATOMS: atom_id res chain seq x y z
N MET A 1 -10.39 23.95 11.73
CA MET A 1 -9.42 22.85 11.80
C MET A 1 -9.53 22.11 10.49
N ALA A 2 -8.62 22.36 9.55
CA ALA A 2 -8.59 21.63 8.29
C ALA A 2 -7.70 20.42 8.53
N GLU A 3 -8.29 19.24 8.57
CA GLU A 3 -7.54 17.98 8.56
C GLU A 3 -6.70 17.94 7.27
N ASN A 4 -5.40 17.67 7.42
CA ASN A 4 -4.48 17.41 6.32
C ASN A 4 -4.93 16.14 5.58
N ASN A 5 -5.90 16.28 4.68
CA ASN A 5 -6.36 15.27 3.74
C ASN A 5 -5.43 15.18 2.51
N ASP A 6 -4.13 15.34 2.71
CA ASP A 6 -3.13 15.30 1.64
C ASP A 6 -2.93 13.88 1.08
N ASN A 7 -3.46 12.85 1.77
CA ASN A 7 -3.42 11.46 1.31
C ASN A 7 -4.61 11.05 0.43
N ILE A 8 -5.63 11.90 0.25
CA ILE A 8 -6.78 11.55 -0.60
C ILE A 8 -6.38 11.65 -2.09
N ILE A 9 -6.49 10.53 -2.81
CA ILE A 9 -6.33 10.48 -4.27
C ILE A 9 -7.47 11.29 -4.91
N ARG A 10 -7.17 12.50 -5.38
CA ARG A 10 -8.14 13.38 -6.06
C ARG A 10 -8.33 12.98 -7.52
N SER A 11 -9.55 13.14 -8.02
CA SER A 11 -9.88 12.89 -9.42
C SER A 11 -8.97 13.70 -10.35
N PRO A 12 -8.35 13.10 -11.38
CA PRO A 12 -7.54 13.84 -12.34
C PRO A 12 -8.35 14.87 -13.13
N MET A 13 -9.68 14.75 -13.15
CA MET A 13 -10.55 15.68 -13.86
C MET A 13 -10.68 17.04 -13.16
N GLU A 14 -10.32 17.11 -11.88
CA GLU A 14 -10.33 18.36 -11.09
C GLU A 14 -9.02 19.15 -11.23
N LEU A 15 -8.02 18.59 -11.92
CA LEU A 15 -6.66 19.13 -12.02
C LEU A 15 -6.39 19.66 -13.43
N ASN A 16 -5.41 20.57 -13.54
CA ASN A 16 -4.96 21.15 -14.81
C ASN A 16 -3.44 21.00 -14.99
N GLY A 17 -2.97 21.12 -16.23
CA GLY A 17 -1.55 21.14 -16.58
C GLY A 17 -0.78 19.89 -16.11
N LEU A 18 0.44 20.10 -15.59
CA LEU A 18 1.33 19.02 -15.14
C LEU A 18 0.72 18.21 -13.98
N SER A 19 -0.03 18.85 -13.07
CA SER A 19 -0.68 18.17 -11.96
C SER A 19 -1.70 17.13 -12.44
N LYS A 20 -2.43 17.44 -13.53
CA LYS A 20 -3.33 16.47 -14.17
C LYS A 20 -2.56 15.28 -14.74
N TYR A 21 -1.46 15.54 -15.44
CA TYR A 21 -0.62 14.50 -16.01
C TYR A 21 -0.08 13.56 -14.92
N PHE A 22 0.52 14.10 -13.86
CA PHE A 22 1.02 13.28 -12.75
C PHE A 22 -0.09 12.51 -12.04
N SER A 23 -1.28 13.11 -11.89
CA SER A 23 -2.43 12.41 -11.32
C SER A 23 -2.87 11.23 -12.20
N LEU A 24 -2.94 11.38 -13.53
CA LEU A 24 -3.27 10.28 -14.44
C LEU A 24 -2.23 9.15 -14.36
N ILE A 25 -0.94 9.48 -14.30
CA ILE A 25 0.12 8.48 -14.13
C ILE A 25 -0.02 7.78 -12.77
N ARG A 26 -0.26 8.52 -11.68
CA ARG A 26 -0.48 7.95 -10.34
C ARG A 26 -1.66 6.98 -10.35
N HIS A 27 -2.78 7.33 -10.98
CA HIS A 27 -3.96 6.46 -11.07
C HIS A 27 -3.65 5.15 -11.80
N ARG A 28 -2.90 5.22 -12.91
CA ARG A 28 -2.49 4.01 -13.63
C ARG A 28 -1.55 3.12 -12.80
N VAL A 29 -0.66 3.71 -12.01
CA VAL A 29 0.21 2.96 -11.08
C VAL A 29 -0.60 2.30 -9.97
N VAL A 30 -1.59 3.02 -9.39
CA VAL A 30 -2.50 2.46 -8.37
C VAL A 30 -3.32 1.31 -8.96
N GLU A 31 -3.82 1.45 -10.19
CA GLU A 31 -4.52 0.38 -10.90
C GLU A 31 -3.65 -0.88 -11.02
N TYR A 32 -2.40 -0.74 -11.48
CA TYR A 32 -1.49 -1.89 -11.55
C TYR A 32 -1.16 -2.47 -10.17
N ALA A 33 -1.01 -1.64 -9.15
CA ALA A 33 -0.81 -2.11 -7.79
C ALA A 33 -2.00 -2.97 -7.31
N ILE A 34 -3.24 -2.53 -7.56
CA ILE A 34 -4.45 -3.27 -7.21
C ILE A 34 -4.49 -4.62 -7.94
N TRP A 35 -4.20 -4.63 -9.25
CA TRP A 35 -4.12 -5.87 -10.02
C TRP A 35 -3.07 -6.83 -9.45
N THR A 36 -1.85 -6.34 -9.19
CA THR A 36 -0.79 -7.17 -8.59
C THR A 36 -1.18 -7.69 -7.21
N PHE A 37 -1.83 -6.86 -6.37
CA PHE A 37 -2.31 -7.26 -5.05
C PHE A 37 -3.30 -8.42 -5.11
N CYS A 38 -4.22 -8.37 -6.07
CA CYS A 38 -5.18 -9.45 -6.33
C CYS A 38 -4.52 -10.70 -6.94
N GLU A 39 -3.67 -10.54 -7.96
CA GLU A 39 -3.01 -11.66 -8.64
C GLU A 39 -2.09 -12.46 -7.72
N LEU A 40 -1.44 -11.79 -6.77
CA LEU A 40 -0.61 -12.44 -5.75
C LEU A 40 -1.45 -13.10 -4.63
N GLY A 41 -2.77 -12.94 -4.63
CA GLY A 41 -3.65 -13.49 -3.60
C GLY A 41 -3.39 -12.90 -2.20
N ILE A 42 -2.82 -11.69 -2.13
CA ILE A 42 -2.40 -11.10 -0.85
C ILE A 42 -3.60 -10.87 0.07
N ALA A 43 -4.75 -10.44 -0.48
CA ALA A 43 -5.98 -10.25 0.30
C ALA A 43 -6.39 -11.52 1.06
N ASP A 44 -6.35 -12.67 0.39
CA ASP A 44 -6.70 -13.96 0.98
C ASP A 44 -5.68 -14.36 2.06
N LEU A 45 -4.40 -14.14 1.81
CA LEU A 45 -3.32 -14.40 2.78
C LEU A 45 -3.49 -13.55 4.05
N MET A 46 -3.78 -12.26 3.89
CA MET A 46 -4.00 -11.32 5.01
C MET A 46 -5.24 -11.70 5.81
N ASN A 47 -6.36 -12.00 5.13
CA ASN A 47 -7.61 -12.40 5.77
C ASN A 47 -7.45 -13.70 6.60
N ASN A 48 -6.64 -14.64 6.11
CA ASN A 48 -6.38 -15.89 6.81
C ASN A 48 -5.47 -15.73 8.05
N HIS A 49 -4.59 -14.73 8.09
CA HIS A 49 -3.64 -14.53 9.19
C HIS A 49 -4.32 -13.96 10.47
N LYS A 50 -5.48 -13.31 10.36
CA LYS A 50 -6.29 -12.74 11.49
C LYS A 50 -5.61 -11.67 12.37
N MET A 51 -4.36 -11.32 12.11
CA MET A 51 -3.63 -10.25 12.81
C MET A 51 -2.93 -9.36 11.77
N PRO A 52 -2.68 -8.07 12.09
CA PRO A 52 -1.93 -7.20 11.22
C PRO A 52 -0.54 -7.77 10.91
N ILE A 53 -0.18 -7.81 9.64
CA ILE A 53 1.02 -8.50 9.13
C ILE A 53 2.03 -7.51 8.57
N THR A 54 3.32 -7.78 8.74
CA THR A 54 4.41 -7.03 8.09
C THR A 54 4.65 -7.54 6.68
N ALA A 55 5.29 -6.72 5.84
CA ALA A 55 5.65 -7.15 4.49
C ALA A 55 6.68 -8.30 4.51
N LEU A 56 7.60 -8.33 5.48
CA LEU A 56 8.55 -9.43 5.63
C LEU A 56 7.83 -10.74 5.97
N GLU A 57 6.95 -10.74 6.97
CA GLU A 57 6.15 -11.92 7.34
C GLU A 57 5.32 -12.41 6.13
N LEU A 58 4.67 -11.49 5.41
CA LEU A 58 3.88 -11.83 4.22
C LEU A 58 4.73 -12.42 3.09
N SER A 59 5.94 -11.90 2.89
CA SER A 59 6.83 -12.35 1.81
C SER A 59 7.31 -13.79 1.97
N GLN A 60 7.26 -14.31 3.20
CA GLN A 60 7.72 -15.65 3.59
C GLN A 60 6.56 -16.63 3.84
N LEU A 61 5.31 -16.14 3.84
CA LEU A 61 4.14 -16.98 4.01
C LEU A 61 4.01 -17.98 2.86
N HIS A 62 3.60 -19.21 3.17
CA HIS A 62 3.33 -20.27 2.19
C HIS A 62 4.48 -20.55 1.21
N ASP A 63 5.72 -20.52 1.70
CA ASP A 63 6.94 -20.73 0.89
C ASP A 63 7.11 -19.74 -0.27
N ASN A 64 6.44 -18.57 -0.18
CA ASN A 64 6.73 -17.48 -1.09
C ASN A 64 8.16 -16.97 -0.86
N ASN A 65 8.80 -16.50 -1.94
CA ASN A 65 10.12 -15.88 -1.91
C ASN A 65 10.03 -14.48 -2.54
N TRP A 66 9.06 -13.70 -2.09
CA TRP A 66 8.86 -12.34 -2.58
C TRP A 66 9.87 -11.39 -1.95
N ASN A 67 10.20 -10.33 -2.68
CA ASN A 67 11.05 -9.28 -2.12
C ASN A 67 10.23 -8.43 -1.13
N ALA A 68 10.57 -8.49 0.16
CA ALA A 68 9.85 -7.80 1.23
C ALA A 68 9.80 -6.27 1.05
N GLU A 69 10.85 -5.66 0.50
CA GLU A 69 10.90 -4.21 0.27
C GLU A 69 9.91 -3.79 -0.82
N TYR A 70 9.84 -4.54 -1.93
CA TYR A 70 8.88 -4.28 -3.00
C TYR A 70 7.45 -4.58 -2.55
N LEU A 71 7.25 -5.63 -1.75
CA LEU A 71 5.96 -5.94 -1.17
C LEU A 71 5.49 -4.83 -0.22
N TYR A 72 6.38 -4.27 0.59
CA TYR A 72 6.08 -3.11 1.43
C TYR A 72 5.64 -1.90 0.58
N ARG A 73 6.38 -1.59 -0.50
CA ARG A 73 6.01 -0.47 -1.40
C ARG A 73 4.65 -0.70 -2.06
N LEU A 74 4.33 -1.94 -2.44
CA LEU A 74 3.02 -2.32 -2.95
C LEU A 74 1.93 -2.08 -1.89
N LEU A 75 2.09 -2.68 -0.70
CA LEU A 75 1.13 -2.56 0.40
C LEU A 75 0.88 -1.09 0.79
N ARG A 76 1.93 -0.25 0.77
CA ARG A 76 1.77 1.19 1.01
C ARG A 76 0.87 1.85 -0.02
N VAL A 77 1.02 1.54 -1.30
CA VAL A 77 0.13 2.08 -2.35
C VAL A 77 -1.31 1.60 -2.19
N ILE A 78 -1.50 0.35 -1.76
CA ILE A 78 -2.83 -0.23 -1.46
C ILE A 78 -3.43 0.41 -0.18
N ALA A 79 -2.61 0.78 0.79
CA ALA A 79 -3.05 1.52 1.97
C ALA A 79 -3.44 2.96 1.59
N ASP A 80 -2.65 3.63 0.76
CA ASP A 80 -2.95 4.97 0.25
C ASP A 80 -4.24 5.01 -0.60
N SER A 81 -4.67 3.88 -1.19
CA SER A 81 -5.96 3.75 -1.88
C SER A 81 -7.13 3.42 -0.95
N GLY A 82 -6.87 3.15 0.32
CA GLY A 82 -7.88 2.84 1.34
C GLY A 82 -8.42 1.40 1.29
N ILE A 83 -7.73 0.48 0.61
CA ILE A 83 -8.14 -0.94 0.55
C ILE A 83 -7.67 -1.70 1.79
N ILE A 84 -6.49 -1.37 2.31
CA ILE A 84 -5.95 -1.91 3.56
C ILE A 84 -5.60 -0.77 4.51
N THR A 85 -5.50 -1.05 5.80
CA THR A 85 -5.14 -0.08 6.83
C THR A 85 -3.73 -0.34 7.34
N GLN A 86 -2.94 0.73 7.49
CA GLN A 86 -1.64 0.68 8.16
C GLN A 86 -1.83 0.94 9.66
N THR A 87 -1.41 0.00 10.52
CA THR A 87 -1.68 0.06 11.97
C THR A 87 -0.55 0.64 12.82
N ASN A 88 0.69 0.64 12.32
CA ASN A 88 1.84 1.21 13.01
C ASN A 88 2.34 2.46 12.27
N THR A 89 2.04 3.63 12.83
CA THR A 89 2.37 4.95 12.27
C THR A 89 3.34 5.71 13.17
N ASP A 90 4.29 5.02 13.82
CA ASP A 90 5.42 5.71 14.44
C ASP A 90 6.38 6.16 13.32
N GLU A 91 6.09 7.34 12.76
CA GLU A 91 6.74 7.99 11.60
C GLU A 91 8.22 8.39 11.80
N LYS A 92 8.93 7.78 12.76
CA LYS A 92 10.36 8.05 12.93
C LYS A 92 11.16 7.11 12.04
N HIS A 93 11.59 7.61 10.87
CA HIS A 93 12.61 7.03 9.97
C HIS A 93 13.04 5.60 10.35
N LEU A 94 12.15 4.63 10.09
CA LEU A 94 12.44 3.23 10.35
C LEU A 94 13.45 2.81 9.28
N SER A 95 14.60 2.28 9.70
CA SER A 95 15.64 1.78 8.81
C SER A 95 15.18 0.57 7.99
N GLN A 96 14.14 -0.13 8.46
CA GLN A 96 13.58 -1.36 7.87
C GLN A 96 12.04 -1.36 8.00
N PRO A 97 11.34 -0.53 7.20
CA PRO A 97 9.88 -0.40 7.28
C PRO A 97 9.15 -1.70 6.97
N GLU A 98 9.69 -2.53 6.08
CA GLU A 98 9.11 -3.82 5.67
C GLU A 98 9.00 -4.85 6.81
N GLN A 99 9.75 -4.65 7.90
CA GLN A 99 9.78 -5.54 9.07
C GLN A 99 8.99 -4.99 10.26
N THR A 100 8.56 -3.73 10.19
CA THR A 100 8.06 -2.97 11.36
C THR A 100 6.65 -2.45 11.15
N ILE A 101 6.35 -1.98 9.94
CA ILE A 101 5.03 -1.50 9.56
C ILE A 101 4.11 -2.69 9.33
N ARG A 102 2.97 -2.67 10.00
CA ARG A 102 1.93 -3.70 9.91
C ARG A 102 0.74 -3.19 9.12
N PHE A 103 0.13 -4.10 8.36
CA PHE A 103 -1.03 -3.87 7.51
C PHE A 103 -2.16 -4.83 7.89
N GLU A 104 -3.39 -4.34 7.84
CA GLU A 104 -4.61 -5.13 8.04
C GLU A 104 -5.62 -4.85 6.93
N LEU A 105 -6.39 -5.87 6.57
CA LEU A 105 -7.47 -5.78 5.58
C LEU A 105 -8.77 -5.33 6.25
#